data_AF-A0A941QCB7-F1
#
_entry.id   AF-A0A941QCB7-F1
#
_cell.length_a   1.000
_cell.length_b   1.000
_cell.length_c   1.000
_cell.angle_alpha   90.00
_cell.angle_beta   90.00
_cell.angle_gamma   90.00
#
_symmetry.space_group_name_H-M   'P 1'
#
loop_
_entity.id
_entity.type
_entity.pdbx_description
1 polymer ?
#
loop_
_entity_poly.entity_id
_entity_poly.type
_entity_poly.pdbx_seq_one_letter_code
_entity_poly.pdbx_strand_id
1 'polypeptide(L)'
;MTSDTIQWVAAFLFAVALIHTFSTRFFEHLAHTQPDHAGIWHLLGEVEVVFGFWALILVLAMFAVDGSAAAIAYVDSRNFTEPLFVFAIMVIAGTRPILRTATRGVRLLGAYLRLPGSLGYYITVMAIIPLLGSFITEPAAMTLAALILADHFFARGISSRLKYATLGVLLVNVSIGGTLTSFAAPPVLMVAGKWGWDVAFMMATFGWKAAIAVFTNAVAVAWLFRRELARLPLTADDDGAVPVPVPLVVVHLLFLAGVVVFAHHPAIFLGLFLFFLGVATAYQQHQDRLILREGLLVAFFLAGLVVLGGLQQWWLQPVLMGMSSDAVFLGATVMTAFTDNAALTYLGSLVEALSDEFKYALVAGAVTGGGLTIIANAPNPAGVAILKGHLDDQAVNPLSLFVAAFPPTLVAMAAFTLL
;
A
#
# COMPACT_ATOMS: atom_id res chain seq x y z
N MET A 1 -9.07 14.38 -36.27
CA MET A 1 -10.26 13.50 -36.19
C MET A 1 -9.87 12.07 -35.75
N THR A 2 -8.88 11.93 -34.86
CA THR A 2 -8.35 10.63 -34.38
C THR A 2 -8.46 10.46 -32.85
N SER A 3 -9.04 11.42 -32.12
CA SER A 3 -9.19 11.35 -30.65
C SER A 3 -10.26 10.37 -30.19
N ASP A 4 -11.40 10.29 -30.88
CA ASP A 4 -12.57 9.57 -30.35
C ASP A 4 -12.37 8.06 -30.40
N THR A 5 -11.82 7.54 -31.50
CA THR A 5 -11.59 6.09 -31.65
C THR A 5 -10.65 5.58 -30.57
N ILE A 6 -9.53 6.28 -30.33
CA ILE A 6 -8.56 5.82 -29.33
C ILE A 6 -9.07 6.01 -27.90
N GLN A 7 -9.90 7.02 -27.64
CA GLN A 7 -10.58 7.21 -26.35
C GLN A 7 -11.52 6.04 -26.03
N TRP A 8 -12.31 5.58 -27.01
CA TRP A 8 -13.18 4.42 -26.83
C TRP A 8 -12.40 3.11 -26.69
N VAL A 9 -11.34 2.92 -27.48
CA VAL A 9 -10.43 1.78 -27.33
C VAL A 9 -9.81 1.78 -25.92
N ALA A 10 -9.30 2.92 -25.46
CA ALA A 10 -8.74 3.04 -24.13
C ALA A 10 -9.77 2.78 -23.03
N ALA A 11 -11.00 3.28 -23.16
CA ALA A 11 -12.08 3.01 -22.21
C ALA A 11 -12.47 1.53 -22.17
N PHE A 12 -12.53 0.88 -23.33
CA PHE A 12 -12.75 -0.56 -23.42
C PHE A 12 -11.62 -1.35 -22.75
N LEU A 13 -10.36 -1.07 -23.09
CA LEU A 13 -9.21 -1.74 -22.48
C LEU A 13 -9.12 -1.49 -20.97
N PHE A 14 -9.50 -0.30 -20.51
CA PHE A 14 -9.61 0.02 -19.09
C PHE A 14 -10.68 -0.81 -18.39
N ALA A 15 -11.87 -0.95 -18.99
CA ALA A 15 -12.92 -1.82 -18.46
C ALA A 15 -12.48 -3.30 -18.42
N VAL A 16 -11.77 -3.77 -19.45
CA VAL A 16 -11.20 -5.12 -19.48
C VAL A 16 -10.12 -5.29 -18.41
N ALA A 17 -9.28 -4.27 -18.16
CA ALA A 17 -8.30 -4.29 -17.09
C ALA A 17 -8.97 -4.44 -15.72
N LEU A 18 -10.05 -3.70 -15.45
CA LEU A 18 -10.82 -3.88 -14.21
C LEU A 18 -11.37 -5.30 -14.08
N ILE A 19 -11.97 -5.84 -15.14
CA ILE A 19 -12.47 -7.23 -15.14
C ILE A 19 -11.33 -8.24 -14.90
N HIS A 20 -10.16 -8.01 -15.50
CA HIS A 20 -8.98 -8.84 -15.32
C HIS A 20 -8.52 -8.84 -13.86
N THR A 21 -8.49 -7.68 -13.18
CA THR A 21 -8.14 -7.60 -11.74
C THR A 21 -9.03 -8.50 -10.88
N PHE A 22 -10.33 -8.60 -11.18
CA PHE A 22 -11.26 -9.50 -10.49
C PHE A 22 -11.14 -10.97 -10.91
N SER A 23 -10.46 -11.24 -12.02
CA SER A 23 -10.31 -12.57 -12.62
C SER A 23 -8.94 -13.20 -12.35
N THR A 24 -8.06 -12.56 -11.58
CA THR A 24 -6.70 -13.07 -11.28
C THR A 24 -6.69 -14.49 -10.73
N ARG A 25 -7.64 -14.84 -9.84
CA ARG A 25 -7.80 -16.22 -9.33
C ARG A 25 -8.04 -17.26 -10.42
N PHE A 26 -8.71 -16.88 -11.50
CA PHE A 26 -8.92 -17.77 -12.64
C PHE A 26 -7.60 -18.05 -13.36
N PHE A 27 -6.74 -17.03 -13.51
CA PHE A 27 -5.40 -17.20 -14.09
C PHE A 27 -4.47 -17.99 -13.17
N GLU A 28 -4.53 -17.80 -11.85
CA GLU A 28 -3.81 -18.66 -10.89
C GLU A 28 -4.24 -20.14 -11.01
N HIS A 29 -5.54 -20.39 -11.16
CA HIS A 29 -6.04 -21.76 -11.39
C HIS A 29 -5.55 -22.34 -12.73
N LEU A 30 -5.52 -21.53 -13.79
CA LEU A 30 -4.93 -21.91 -15.08
C LEU A 30 -3.44 -22.25 -14.94
N ALA A 31 -2.69 -21.51 -14.12
CA ALA A 31 -1.28 -21.79 -13.88
C ALA A 31 -1.06 -23.19 -13.28
N HIS A 32 -1.95 -23.64 -12.40
CA HIS A 32 -1.91 -24.99 -11.83
C HIS A 32 -2.38 -26.09 -12.78
N THR A 33 -3.30 -25.79 -13.70
CA THR A 33 -3.90 -26.77 -14.61
C THR A 33 -3.18 -26.88 -15.97
N GLN A 34 -2.42 -25.85 -16.37
CA GLN A 34 -1.66 -25.79 -17.62
C GLN A 34 -0.16 -25.54 -17.35
N PRO A 35 0.59 -26.57 -16.91
CA PRO A 35 1.97 -26.42 -16.45
C PRO A 35 2.93 -25.89 -17.53
N ASP A 36 2.71 -26.22 -18.81
CA ASP A 36 3.57 -25.77 -19.92
C ASP A 36 3.53 -24.24 -20.14
N HIS A 37 2.50 -23.57 -19.64
CA HIS A 37 2.32 -22.11 -19.72
C HIS A 37 2.16 -21.45 -18.35
N ALA A 38 2.46 -22.18 -17.27
CA ALA A 38 2.26 -21.71 -15.90
C ALA A 38 2.92 -20.36 -15.62
N GLY A 39 4.09 -20.08 -16.23
CA GLY A 39 4.78 -18.80 -16.05
C GLY A 39 3.96 -17.58 -16.54
N ILE A 40 3.28 -17.71 -17.69
CA ILE A 40 2.43 -16.65 -18.23
C ILE A 40 1.17 -16.51 -17.36
N TRP A 41 0.58 -17.63 -16.97
CA TRP A 41 -0.61 -17.62 -16.13
C TRP A 41 -0.36 -17.07 -14.73
N HIS A 42 0.80 -17.38 -14.13
CA HIS A 42 1.23 -16.74 -12.89
C HIS A 42 1.42 -15.25 -13.08
N LEU A 43 2.07 -14.81 -14.16
CA LEU A 43 2.28 -13.39 -14.44
C LEU A 43 0.94 -12.64 -14.60
N LEU A 44 -0.04 -13.22 -15.31
CA LEU A 44 -1.38 -12.65 -15.45
C LEU A 44 -2.24 -12.79 -14.18
N GLY A 45 -1.88 -13.70 -13.28
CA GLY A 45 -2.50 -13.85 -11.96
C GLY A 45 -2.09 -12.77 -10.96
N GLU A 46 -0.98 -12.07 -11.18
CA GLU A 46 -0.54 -10.97 -10.30
C GLU A 46 -1.38 -9.71 -10.56
N VAL A 47 -2.03 -9.18 -9.51
CA VAL A 47 -2.91 -8.00 -9.62
C VAL A 47 -2.13 -6.74 -10.06
N GLU A 48 -0.86 -6.65 -9.68
CA GLU A 48 0.04 -5.55 -10.05
C GLU A 48 0.40 -5.55 -11.54
N VAL A 49 0.32 -6.70 -12.22
CA VAL A 49 0.68 -6.80 -13.65
C VAL A 49 -0.46 -6.30 -14.55
N VAL A 50 -1.71 -6.41 -14.09
CA VAL A 50 -2.90 -6.22 -14.91
C VAL A 50 -2.89 -4.89 -15.67
N PHE A 51 -2.71 -3.77 -14.98
CA PHE A 51 -2.74 -2.45 -15.62
C PHE A 51 -1.55 -2.19 -16.53
N GLY A 52 -0.35 -2.65 -16.16
CA GLY A 52 0.83 -2.51 -17.01
C GLY A 52 0.73 -3.35 -18.29
N PHE A 53 0.15 -4.55 -18.21
CA PHE A 53 -0.12 -5.40 -19.36
C PHE A 53 -1.11 -4.75 -20.33
N TRP A 54 -2.24 -4.24 -19.82
CA TRP A 54 -3.24 -3.57 -20.67
C TRP A 54 -2.78 -2.21 -21.20
N ALA A 55 -1.89 -1.52 -20.47
CA ALA A 55 -1.23 -0.33 -20.98
C ALA A 55 -0.32 -0.63 -22.19
N LEU A 56 0.43 -1.74 -22.17
CA LEU A 56 1.20 -2.19 -23.33
C LEU A 56 0.28 -2.45 -24.53
N ILE A 57 -0.86 -3.12 -24.31
CA ILE A 57 -1.85 -3.37 -25.37
C ILE A 57 -2.41 -2.06 -25.93
N LEU A 58 -2.71 -1.08 -25.08
CA LEU A 58 -3.14 0.25 -25.54
C LEU A 58 -2.08 0.91 -26.41
N VAL A 59 -0.81 0.91 -25.98
CA VAL A 59 0.28 1.48 -26.78
C VAL A 59 0.37 0.77 -28.13
N LEU A 60 0.33 -0.56 -28.18
CA LEU A 60 0.32 -1.31 -29.43
C LEU A 60 -0.88 -0.97 -30.32
N ALA A 61 -2.06 -0.76 -29.73
CA ALA A 61 -3.25 -0.30 -30.46
C ALA A 61 -3.05 1.10 -31.05
N MET A 62 -2.44 2.03 -30.30
CA MET A 62 -2.08 3.37 -30.80
C MET A 62 -1.07 3.28 -31.96
N PHE A 63 -0.05 2.42 -31.83
CA PHE A 63 0.91 2.17 -32.91
C PHE A 63 0.21 1.68 -34.20
N ALA A 64 -0.81 0.83 -34.06
CA ALA A 64 -1.56 0.28 -35.19
C ALA A 64 -2.56 1.26 -35.82
N VAL A 65 -3.23 2.09 -35.02
CA VAL A 65 -4.31 2.98 -35.47
C VAL A 65 -3.78 4.37 -35.86
N ASP A 66 -2.96 4.98 -35.00
CA ASP A 66 -2.49 6.36 -35.13
C ASP A 66 -1.01 6.45 -35.58
N GLY A 67 -0.29 5.33 -35.58
CA GLY A 67 1.11 5.24 -35.98
C GLY A 67 2.10 5.44 -34.82
N SER A 68 3.37 5.11 -35.07
CA SER A 68 4.43 5.11 -34.05
C SER A 68 4.69 6.49 -33.44
N ALA A 69 4.69 7.56 -34.24
CA ALA A 69 4.95 8.91 -33.75
C ALA A 69 3.90 9.36 -32.73
N ALA A 70 2.61 9.06 -32.97
CA ALA A 70 1.53 9.40 -32.06
C ALA A 70 1.60 8.59 -30.76
N ALA A 71 1.88 7.29 -30.85
CA ALA A 71 2.03 6.43 -29.69
C ALA A 71 3.22 6.84 -28.81
N ILE A 72 4.38 7.14 -29.41
CA ILE A 72 5.56 7.65 -28.68
C ILE A 72 5.24 8.99 -28.02
N ALA A 73 4.66 9.94 -28.76
CA ALA A 73 4.30 11.25 -28.22
C ALA A 73 3.30 11.14 -27.04
N TYR A 74 2.37 10.20 -27.09
CA TYR A 74 1.47 9.94 -25.98
C TYR A 74 2.22 9.46 -24.74
N VAL A 75 3.07 8.43 -24.88
CA VAL A 75 3.86 7.89 -23.76
C VAL A 75 4.82 8.94 -23.21
N ASP A 76 5.50 9.70 -24.05
CA ASP A 76 6.43 10.77 -23.64
C ASP A 76 5.73 11.92 -22.91
N SER A 77 4.42 12.12 -23.16
CA SER A 77 3.62 13.12 -22.44
C SER A 77 3.20 12.68 -21.03
N ARG A 78 3.41 11.41 -20.66
CA ARG A 78 3.05 10.87 -19.35
C ARG A 78 4.15 11.11 -18.32
N ASN A 79 3.76 11.27 -17.07
CA ASN A 79 4.70 11.41 -15.95
C ASN A 79 4.91 10.05 -15.26
N PHE A 80 6.14 9.53 -15.31
CA PHE A 80 6.53 8.28 -14.64
C PHE A 80 7.32 8.51 -13.34
N THR A 81 7.37 9.76 -12.85
CA THR A 81 8.10 10.12 -11.63
C THR A 81 7.62 9.32 -10.43
N GLU A 82 6.30 9.25 -10.22
CA GLU A 82 5.69 8.56 -9.09
C GLU A 82 5.94 7.04 -9.13
N PRO A 83 5.69 6.31 -10.24
CA PRO A 83 6.07 4.90 -10.36
C PRO A 83 7.54 4.61 -10.02
N LEU A 84 8.47 5.40 -10.57
CA LEU A 84 9.91 5.23 -10.36
C LEU A 84 10.31 5.54 -8.92
N PHE A 85 9.69 6.55 -8.32
CA PHE A 85 9.90 6.91 -6.93
C PHE A 85 9.42 5.78 -6.00
N VAL A 86 8.23 5.21 -6.23
CA VAL A 86 7.70 4.07 -5.44
C VAL A 86 8.65 2.87 -5.50
N PHE A 87 9.15 2.55 -6.69
CA PHE A 87 10.14 1.48 -6.85
C PHE A 87 11.37 1.71 -5.95
N ALA A 88 11.98 2.90 -6.04
CA ALA A 88 13.18 3.22 -5.30
C ALA A 88 12.94 3.23 -3.78
N ILE A 89 11.89 3.90 -3.31
CA ILE A 89 11.60 4.02 -1.87
C ILE A 89 11.26 2.67 -1.26
N MET A 90 10.45 1.83 -1.91
CA MET A 90 10.11 0.50 -1.40
C MET A 90 11.35 -0.36 -1.21
N VAL A 91 12.24 -0.39 -2.20
CA VAL A 91 13.46 -1.19 -2.14
C VAL A 91 14.40 -0.71 -1.03
N ILE A 92 14.58 0.61 -0.87
CA ILE A 92 15.42 1.16 0.20
C ILE A 92 14.78 0.89 1.57
N ALA A 93 13.51 1.22 1.73
CA ALA A 93 12.79 1.12 3.00
C ALA A 93 12.62 -0.32 3.50
N GLY A 94 12.48 -1.28 2.59
CA GLY A 94 12.39 -2.71 2.89
C GLY A 94 13.71 -3.33 3.36
N THR A 95 14.81 -2.56 3.44
CA THR A 95 16.09 -3.12 3.87
C THR A 95 16.18 -3.35 5.37
N ARG A 96 16.94 -4.38 5.72
CA ARG A 96 17.18 -4.79 7.10
C ARG A 96 17.68 -3.66 8.02
N PRO A 97 18.61 -2.77 7.62
CA PRO A 97 19.02 -1.65 8.47
C PRO A 97 17.85 -0.73 8.86
N ILE A 98 16.90 -0.51 7.96
CA ILE A 98 15.74 0.36 8.19
C ILE A 98 14.70 -0.37 9.03
N LEU A 99 14.31 -1.58 8.64
CA LEU A 99 13.32 -2.39 9.36
C LEU A 99 13.76 -2.71 10.80
N ARG A 100 15.04 -3.03 11.03
CA ARG A 100 15.56 -3.26 12.39
C ARG A 100 15.56 -1.99 13.23
N THR A 101 15.84 -0.84 12.64
CA THR A 101 15.80 0.44 13.35
C THR A 101 14.36 0.74 13.79
N ALA A 102 13.39 0.54 12.89
CA ALA A 102 11.97 0.65 13.20
C ALA A 102 11.55 -0.33 14.32
N THR A 103 11.94 -1.60 14.22
CA THR A 103 11.65 -2.65 15.22
C THR A 103 12.20 -2.29 16.59
N ARG A 104 13.46 -1.84 16.66
CA ARG A 104 14.10 -1.41 17.92
C ARG A 104 13.36 -0.24 18.54
N GLY A 105 12.97 0.76 17.74
CA GLY A 105 12.15 1.89 18.20
C GLY A 105 10.83 1.44 18.82
N VAL A 106 10.12 0.52 18.14
CA VAL A 106 8.87 -0.07 18.64
C VAL A 106 9.07 -0.83 19.94
N ARG A 107 10.13 -1.64 20.06
CA ARG A 107 10.45 -2.36 21.32
C ARG A 107 10.70 -1.39 22.48
N LEU A 108 11.48 -0.32 22.25
CA LEU A 108 11.78 0.68 23.28
C LEU A 108 10.50 1.41 23.76
N LEU A 109 9.61 1.76 22.83
CA LEU A 109 8.32 2.36 23.16
C LEU A 109 7.41 1.39 23.91
N GLY A 110 7.38 0.12 23.50
CA GLY A 110 6.58 -0.92 24.17
C GLY A 110 7.06 -1.23 25.58
N ALA A 111 8.37 -1.21 25.83
CA ALA A 111 8.95 -1.39 27.16
C ALA A 111 8.57 -0.25 28.13
N TYR A 112 8.24 0.94 27.62
CA TYR A 112 7.77 2.06 28.44
C TYR A 112 6.32 1.84 28.92
N LEU A 113 5.49 1.14 28.14
CA LEU A 113 4.12 0.78 28.50
C LEU A 113 4.11 -0.43 29.43
N ARG A 114 4.20 -0.17 30.75
CA ARG A 114 4.16 -1.19 31.82
C ARG A 114 2.76 -1.79 32.03
N LEU A 115 2.22 -2.45 31.00
CA LEU A 115 0.95 -3.17 31.07
C LEU A 115 1.16 -4.68 31.32
N PRO A 116 0.15 -5.41 31.85
CA PRO A 116 0.28 -6.84 32.14
C PRO A 116 0.52 -7.68 30.88
N GLY A 117 1.41 -8.68 30.98
CA GLY A 117 1.72 -9.60 29.89
C GLY A 117 2.16 -8.89 28.62
N SER A 118 1.78 -9.40 27.45
CA SER A 118 2.13 -8.82 26.15
C SER A 118 1.22 -7.65 25.71
N LEU A 119 0.34 -7.15 26.59
CA LEU A 119 -0.68 -6.16 26.23
C LEU A 119 -0.07 -4.83 25.75
N GLY A 120 0.94 -4.32 26.48
CA GLY A 120 1.63 -3.07 26.12
C GLY A 120 2.31 -3.18 24.77
N TYR A 121 3.07 -4.26 24.57
CA TYR A 121 3.75 -4.53 23.31
C TYR A 121 2.78 -4.68 22.14
N TYR A 122 1.66 -5.37 22.34
CA TYR A 122 0.61 -5.50 21.33
C TYR A 122 0.05 -4.14 20.90
N ILE A 123 -0.28 -3.25 21.84
CA ILE A 123 -0.76 -1.90 21.51
C ILE A 123 0.29 -1.13 20.72
N THR A 124 1.57 -1.20 21.13
CA THR A 124 2.65 -0.52 20.42
C THR A 124 2.81 -1.04 18.99
N VAL A 125 2.77 -2.35 18.79
CA VAL A 125 2.84 -2.97 17.45
C VAL A 125 1.67 -2.51 16.59
N MET A 126 0.44 -2.57 17.12
CA MET A 126 -0.78 -2.24 16.38
C MET A 126 -1.02 -0.75 16.14
N ALA A 127 -0.32 0.13 16.87
CA ALA A 127 -0.45 1.59 16.71
C ALA A 127 0.78 2.21 16.03
N ILE A 128 1.98 1.92 16.53
CA ILE A 128 3.20 2.60 16.09
C ILE A 128 3.66 2.08 14.73
N ILE A 129 3.62 0.76 14.48
CA ILE A 129 4.10 0.23 13.19
C ILE A 129 3.24 0.74 12.02
N PRO A 130 1.89 0.74 12.09
CA PRO A 130 1.08 1.33 11.04
C PRO A 130 1.41 2.81 10.76
N LEU A 131 1.65 3.63 11.79
CA LEU A 131 2.06 5.03 11.61
C LEU A 131 3.49 5.17 11.07
N LEU A 132 4.40 4.27 11.47
CA LEU A 132 5.73 4.19 10.89
C LEU A 132 5.67 3.85 9.40
N GLY A 133 4.59 3.20 8.93
CA GLY A 133 4.28 3.02 7.51
C GLY A 133 4.39 4.32 6.72
N SER A 134 4.06 5.47 7.32
CA SER A 134 4.23 6.75 6.64
C SER A 134 5.69 7.20 6.42
N PHE A 135 6.65 6.59 7.09
CA PHE A 135 8.08 6.94 6.99
C PHE A 135 8.88 5.89 6.23
N ILE A 136 8.42 4.64 6.23
CA ILE A 136 9.09 3.55 5.50
C ILE A 136 8.31 3.14 4.24
N THR A 137 6.99 2.98 4.31
CA THR A 137 6.01 2.59 3.28
C THR A 137 5.02 1.58 3.89
N GLU A 138 3.80 1.53 3.36
CA GLU A 138 2.78 0.59 3.85
C GLU A 138 3.18 -0.90 3.71
N PRO A 139 3.77 -1.38 2.60
CA PRO A 139 4.18 -2.78 2.48
C PRO A 139 5.25 -3.18 3.50
N ALA A 140 6.21 -2.28 3.78
CA ALA A 140 7.26 -2.50 4.76
C ALA A 140 6.70 -2.56 6.18
N ALA A 141 5.79 -1.63 6.54
CA ALA A 141 5.12 -1.64 7.84
C ALA A 141 4.22 -2.86 8.02
N MET A 142 3.47 -3.26 6.99
CA MET A 142 2.64 -4.46 7.01
C MET A 142 3.47 -5.71 7.26
N THR A 143 4.55 -5.90 6.50
CA THR A 143 5.45 -7.04 6.64
C THR A 143 6.05 -7.10 8.03
N LEU A 144 6.53 -5.96 8.54
CA LEU A 144 7.12 -5.88 9.87
C LEU A 144 6.11 -6.22 10.98
N ALA A 145 4.93 -5.62 10.93
CA ALA A 145 3.88 -5.90 11.91
C ALA A 145 3.44 -7.35 11.84
N ALA A 146 3.23 -7.90 10.64
CA ALA A 146 2.81 -9.28 10.45
C ALA A 146 3.84 -10.29 10.98
N LEU A 147 5.15 -10.08 10.77
CA LEU A 147 6.20 -10.93 11.34
C LEU A 147 6.19 -10.89 12.87
N ILE A 148 6.15 -9.69 13.47
CA ILE A 148 6.09 -9.55 14.93
C ILE A 148 4.83 -10.23 15.49
N LEU A 149 3.69 -10.04 14.83
CA LEU A 149 2.42 -10.63 15.23
C LEU A 149 2.42 -12.16 15.10
N ALA A 150 3.04 -12.70 14.05
CA ALA A 150 3.23 -14.12 13.84
C ALA A 150 3.94 -14.75 15.04
N ASP A 151 5.13 -14.24 15.37
CA ASP A 151 6.04 -14.84 16.36
C ASP A 151 5.57 -14.65 17.81
N HIS A 152 5.02 -13.48 18.13
CA HIS A 152 4.68 -13.13 19.51
C HIS A 152 3.26 -13.50 19.92
N PHE A 153 2.33 -13.60 18.96
CA PHE A 153 0.90 -13.75 19.27
C PHE A 153 0.29 -14.94 18.56
N PHE A 154 0.36 -15.01 17.23
CA PHE A 154 -0.34 -16.02 16.44
C PHE A 154 0.20 -17.44 16.68
N ALA A 155 1.51 -17.59 16.87
CA ALA A 155 2.15 -18.86 17.20
C ALA A 155 1.81 -19.38 18.62
N ARG A 156 1.16 -18.58 19.48
CA ARG A 156 0.95 -18.89 20.90
C ARG A 156 -0.46 -19.35 21.27
N GLY A 157 -1.20 -19.87 20.28
CA GLY A 157 -2.52 -20.44 20.53
C GLY A 157 -3.57 -19.43 20.97
N ILE A 158 -3.47 -18.17 20.54
CA ILE A 158 -4.55 -17.18 20.71
C ILE A 158 -5.83 -17.64 19.99
N SER A 159 -6.99 -17.18 20.46
CA SER A 159 -8.27 -17.55 19.86
C SER A 159 -8.39 -17.09 18.39
N SER A 160 -9.14 -17.84 17.56
CA SER A 160 -9.39 -17.43 16.17
C SER A 160 -10.08 -16.06 16.10
N ARG A 161 -10.92 -15.72 17.09
CA ARG A 161 -11.53 -14.39 17.20
C ARG A 161 -10.49 -13.27 17.33
N LEU A 162 -9.49 -13.45 18.21
CA LEU A 162 -8.39 -12.50 18.34
C LEU A 162 -7.57 -12.44 17.05
N LYS A 163 -7.23 -13.57 16.41
CA LYS A 163 -6.49 -13.59 15.13
C LYS A 163 -7.18 -12.76 14.05
N TYR A 164 -8.47 -12.96 13.82
CA TYR A 164 -9.22 -12.18 12.81
C TYR A 164 -9.36 -10.71 13.21
N ALA A 165 -9.61 -10.40 14.48
CA ALA A 165 -9.70 -9.01 14.96
C ALA A 165 -8.36 -8.26 14.81
N THR A 166 -7.25 -8.90 15.17
CA THR A 166 -5.90 -8.37 14.98
C THR A 166 -5.62 -8.13 13.50
N LEU A 167 -5.92 -9.11 12.64
CA LEU A 167 -5.70 -8.98 11.20
C LEU A 167 -6.53 -7.83 10.62
N GLY A 168 -7.84 -7.75 10.93
CA GLY A 168 -8.72 -6.68 10.44
C GLY A 168 -8.24 -5.29 10.88
N VAL A 169 -7.86 -5.13 12.16
CA VAL A 169 -7.31 -3.86 12.66
C VAL A 169 -5.98 -3.55 12.00
N LEU A 170 -5.12 -4.54 11.76
CA LEU A 170 -3.83 -4.33 11.12
C LEU A 170 -4.01 -3.79 9.70
N LEU A 171 -4.88 -4.41 8.89
CA LEU A 171 -5.12 -3.97 7.51
C LEU A 171 -5.64 -2.53 7.47
N VAL A 172 -6.64 -2.21 8.29
CA VAL A 172 -7.19 -0.85 8.36
C VAL A 172 -6.13 0.13 8.84
N ASN A 173 -5.46 -0.15 9.96
CA ASN A 173 -4.50 0.78 10.53
C ASN A 173 -3.32 1.04 9.60
N VAL A 174 -2.80 0.03 8.88
CA VAL A 174 -1.71 0.24 7.92
C VAL A 174 -2.18 1.13 6.76
N SER A 175 -3.39 0.90 6.25
CA SER A 175 -3.98 1.68 5.15
C SER A 175 -4.14 3.17 5.51
N ILE A 176 -4.63 3.48 6.70
CA ILE A 176 -4.78 4.89 7.13
C ILE A 176 -3.49 5.46 7.74
N GLY A 177 -2.61 4.60 8.28
CA GLY A 177 -1.36 5.00 8.93
C GLY A 177 -0.32 5.54 7.95
N GLY A 178 -0.46 5.26 6.65
CA GLY A 178 0.40 5.79 5.59
C GLY A 178 0.17 7.27 5.24
N THR A 179 -0.83 7.94 5.83
CA THR A 179 -1.24 9.31 5.43
C THR A 179 -0.60 10.44 6.23
N LEU A 180 0.47 10.18 7.01
CA LEU A 180 1.18 11.25 7.73
C LEU A 180 2.12 12.02 6.80
N THR A 181 2.56 11.42 5.69
CA THR A 181 3.47 11.99 4.70
C THR A 181 2.87 11.86 3.30
N SER A 182 3.40 12.62 2.34
CA SER A 182 2.88 12.67 0.98
C SER A 182 3.34 11.54 0.06
N PHE A 183 4.19 10.62 0.56
CA PHE A 183 4.91 9.68 -0.30
C PHE A 183 4.74 8.20 0.05
N ALA A 184 4.18 7.90 1.22
CA ALA A 184 4.19 6.55 1.76
C ALA A 184 2.98 5.71 1.37
N ALA A 185 1.79 6.32 1.36
CA ALA A 185 0.57 5.69 0.88
C ALA A 185 0.45 5.88 -0.64
N PRO A 186 0.36 4.80 -1.44
CA PRO A 186 0.07 4.90 -2.87
C PRO A 186 -1.09 5.86 -3.22
N PRO A 187 -2.26 5.82 -2.54
CA PRO A 187 -3.37 6.71 -2.89
C PRO A 187 -3.05 8.21 -2.69
N VAL A 188 -2.19 8.54 -1.73
CA VAL A 188 -1.73 9.92 -1.49
C VAL A 188 -0.70 10.32 -2.54
N LEU A 189 0.26 9.44 -2.82
CA LEU A 189 1.33 9.74 -3.76
C LEU A 189 0.80 10.04 -5.17
N MET A 190 -0.23 9.32 -5.63
CA MET A 190 -0.84 9.52 -6.95
C MET A 190 -1.44 10.91 -7.16
N VAL A 191 -1.72 11.64 -6.07
CA VAL A 191 -2.35 12.95 -6.13
C VAL A 191 -1.47 14.07 -5.56
N ALA A 192 -0.48 13.74 -4.75
CA ALA A 192 0.32 14.70 -4.00
C ALA A 192 1.02 15.70 -4.91
N GLY A 193 1.70 15.24 -5.97
CA GLY A 193 2.36 16.12 -6.94
C GLY A 193 1.36 16.99 -7.71
N LYS A 194 0.20 16.43 -8.08
CA LYS A 194 -0.83 17.15 -8.85
C LYS A 194 -1.55 18.23 -8.05
N TRP A 195 -1.82 17.97 -6.77
CA TRP A 195 -2.55 18.89 -5.89
C TRP A 195 -1.63 19.71 -4.97
N GLY A 196 -0.32 19.53 -5.08
CA GLY A 196 0.66 20.25 -4.27
C GLY A 196 0.61 19.89 -2.78
N TRP A 197 0.25 18.65 -2.45
CA TRP A 197 0.18 18.19 -1.08
C TRP A 197 1.55 17.73 -0.61
N ASP A 198 2.17 18.53 0.24
CA ASP A 198 3.42 18.21 0.89
C ASP A 198 3.21 17.49 2.24
N VAL A 199 4.31 17.16 2.92
CA VAL A 199 4.25 16.52 4.24
C VAL A 199 3.51 17.40 5.26
N ALA A 200 3.63 18.72 5.19
CA ALA A 200 2.96 19.64 6.11
C ALA A 200 1.44 19.59 5.92
N PHE A 201 0.96 19.63 4.68
CA PHE A 201 -0.45 19.48 4.36
C PHE A 201 -0.99 18.13 4.83
N MET A 202 -0.27 17.04 4.56
CA MET A 202 -0.68 15.70 4.96
C MET A 202 -0.80 15.59 6.49
N MET A 203 0.21 16.06 7.22
CA MET A 203 0.18 16.07 8.69
C MET A 203 -0.98 16.90 9.25
N ALA A 204 -1.24 18.09 8.69
CA ALA A 204 -2.27 19.01 9.16
C ALA A 204 -3.70 18.55 8.82
N THR A 205 -3.87 17.85 7.70
CA THR A 205 -5.20 17.53 7.14
C THR A 205 -5.63 16.08 7.42
N PHE A 206 -4.70 15.12 7.31
CA PHE A 206 -4.98 13.69 7.43
C PHE A 206 -4.26 13.05 8.62
N GLY A 207 -2.98 13.37 8.83
CA GLY A 207 -2.08 12.62 9.70
C GLY A 207 -2.53 12.52 11.16
N TRP A 208 -2.99 13.62 11.75
CA TRP A 208 -3.46 13.59 13.14
C TRP A 208 -4.79 12.84 13.30
N LYS A 209 -5.70 12.93 12.31
CA LYS A 209 -6.97 12.19 12.29
C LYS A 209 -6.71 10.68 12.17
N ALA A 210 -5.82 10.30 11.25
CA ALA A 210 -5.36 8.93 11.06
C ALA A 210 -4.68 8.38 12.33
N ALA A 211 -3.82 9.17 12.98
CA ALA A 211 -3.17 8.78 14.23
C ALA A 211 -4.20 8.47 15.32
N ILE A 212 -5.20 9.34 15.52
CA ILE A 212 -6.28 9.10 16.48
C ILE A 212 -7.04 7.81 16.17
N ALA A 213 -7.42 7.58 14.91
CA ALA A 213 -8.10 6.37 14.50
C ALA A 213 -7.26 5.11 14.72
N VAL A 214 -5.98 5.12 14.32
CA VAL A 214 -5.03 4.02 14.52
C VAL A 214 -4.88 3.67 16.00
N PHE A 215 -4.66 4.66 16.85
CA PHE A 215 -4.54 4.45 18.29
C PHE A 215 -5.84 3.94 18.90
N THR A 216 -6.99 4.49 18.49
CA THR A 216 -8.31 4.05 18.98
C THR A 216 -8.56 2.59 18.63
N ASN A 217 -8.33 2.21 17.38
CA ASN A 217 -8.46 0.83 16.91
C ASN A 217 -7.53 -0.13 17.67
N ALA A 218 -6.26 0.23 17.82
CA ALA A 218 -5.27 -0.57 18.52
C ALA A 218 -5.64 -0.81 19.99
N VAL A 219 -6.05 0.25 20.70
CA VAL A 219 -6.47 0.17 22.10
C VAL A 219 -7.79 -0.60 22.23
N ALA A 220 -8.76 -0.38 21.34
CA ALA A 220 -10.05 -1.06 21.39
C ALA A 220 -9.92 -2.58 21.26
N VAL A 221 -9.16 -3.07 20.27
CA VAL A 221 -8.94 -4.51 20.10
C VAL A 221 -8.11 -5.10 21.24
N ALA A 222 -7.09 -4.37 21.73
CA ALA A 222 -6.31 -4.80 22.88
C ALA A 222 -7.17 -4.90 24.15
N TRP A 223 -8.08 -3.96 24.36
CA TRP A 223 -8.98 -3.95 25.51
C TRP A 223 -10.03 -5.07 25.45
N LEU A 224 -10.58 -5.34 24.25
CA LEU A 224 -11.55 -6.41 24.01
C LEU A 224 -10.98 -7.78 24.38
N PHE A 225 -9.71 -8.03 24.02
CA PHE A 225 -9.02 -9.31 24.25
C PHE A 225 -7.97 -9.24 25.38
N ARG A 226 -8.06 -8.24 26.26
CA ARG A 226 -7.07 -7.99 27.32
C ARG A 226 -6.76 -9.19 28.20
N ARG A 227 -7.73 -10.08 28.43
CA ARG A 227 -7.56 -11.27 29.27
C ARG A 227 -6.66 -12.32 28.61
N GLU A 228 -6.77 -12.48 27.29
CA GLU A 228 -5.90 -13.38 26.52
C GLU A 228 -4.50 -12.77 26.42
N LEU A 229 -4.41 -11.50 26.03
CA LEU A 229 -3.13 -10.79 25.86
C LEU A 229 -2.33 -10.62 27.16
N ALA A 230 -3.00 -10.40 28.30
CA ALA A 230 -2.33 -10.26 29.59
C ALA A 230 -1.74 -11.57 30.12
N ARG A 231 -2.21 -12.73 29.63
CA ARG A 231 -1.69 -14.05 30.02
C ARG A 231 -0.49 -14.49 29.20
N LEU A 232 -0.29 -13.87 28.03
CA LEU A 232 0.85 -14.16 27.19
C LEU A 232 2.12 -13.53 27.78
N PRO A 233 3.20 -14.31 27.95
CA PRO A 233 4.47 -13.76 28.43
C PRO A 233 5.08 -12.85 27.36
N LEU A 234 5.64 -11.72 27.80
CA LEU A 234 6.57 -10.95 26.98
C LEU A 234 7.85 -11.77 26.83
N THR A 235 8.12 -12.25 25.63
CA THR A 235 9.40 -12.87 25.29
C THR A 235 10.36 -11.81 24.77
N ALA A 236 11.64 -11.97 25.10
CA ALA A 236 12.69 -11.28 24.37
C ALA A 236 12.77 -11.88 22.95
N ASP A 237 12.85 -11.01 21.95
CA ASP A 237 13.18 -11.42 20.59
C ASP A 237 14.59 -12.02 20.55
N ASP A 238 14.73 -13.23 20.01
CA ASP A 238 16.03 -13.79 19.67
C ASP A 238 16.44 -13.22 18.29
N ASP A 239 17.08 -12.05 18.30
CA ASP A 239 17.59 -11.37 17.11
C ASP A 239 18.85 -12.08 16.54
N GLY A 240 18.85 -13.42 16.44
CA GLY A 240 19.98 -14.31 16.08
C GLY A 240 20.69 -14.00 14.75
N ALA A 241 20.32 -12.92 14.07
CA ALA A 241 20.94 -12.41 12.87
C ALA A 241 21.89 -11.22 13.16
N VAL A 242 23.07 -11.26 12.53
CA VAL A 242 24.22 -10.34 12.68
C VAL A 242 23.82 -8.88 12.93
N PRO A 243 24.32 -8.22 14.01
CA PRO A 243 24.07 -6.81 14.25
C PRO A 243 24.47 -5.94 13.06
N VAL A 244 23.63 -4.97 12.70
CA VAL A 244 23.95 -3.99 11.65
C VAL A 244 24.78 -2.86 12.27
N PRO A 245 25.95 -2.52 11.71
CA PRO A 245 26.75 -1.39 12.19
C PRO A 245 25.98 -0.07 12.09
N VAL A 246 26.06 0.77 13.13
CA VAL A 246 25.39 2.09 13.15
C VAL A 246 25.75 2.97 11.96
N PRO A 247 27.01 3.04 11.48
CA PRO A 247 27.32 3.82 10.29
C PRO A 247 26.53 3.37 9.05
N LEU A 248 26.34 2.06 8.88
CA LEU A 248 25.56 1.52 7.76
C LEU A 248 24.08 1.88 7.88
N VAL A 249 23.52 1.88 9.10
CA VAL A 249 22.16 2.36 9.36
C VAL A 249 22.02 3.83 8.95
N VAL A 250 22.96 4.69 9.39
CA VAL A 250 22.95 6.12 9.04
C VAL A 250 23.01 6.31 7.52
N VAL A 251 23.87 5.55 6.82
CA VAL A 251 23.95 5.60 5.36
C VAL A 251 22.60 5.24 4.71
N HIS A 252 21.91 4.19 5.17
CA HIS A 252 20.59 3.81 4.64
C HIS A 252 19.53 4.90 4.87
N LEU A 253 19.53 5.49 6.07
CA LEU A 253 18.60 6.58 6.40
C LEU A 253 18.87 7.84 5.55
N LEU A 254 20.14 8.14 5.26
CA LEU A 254 20.50 9.25 4.37
C LEU A 254 20.07 8.98 2.92
N PHE A 255 20.18 7.75 2.41
CA PHE A 255 19.65 7.41 1.09
C PHE A 255 18.14 7.51 1.03
N LEU A 256 17.43 6.97 2.04
CA LEU A 256 15.98 7.08 2.13
C LEU A 256 15.55 8.56 2.15
N ALA A 257 16.14 9.36 3.03
CA ALA A 257 15.85 10.79 3.13
C ALA A 257 16.19 11.54 1.83
N GLY A 258 17.32 11.22 1.20
CA GLY A 258 17.73 11.82 -0.07
C GLY A 258 16.73 11.54 -1.19
N VAL A 259 16.27 10.30 -1.34
CA VAL A 259 15.25 9.93 -2.33
C VAL A 259 13.94 10.70 -2.08
N VAL A 260 13.50 10.83 -0.82
CA VAL A 260 12.30 11.61 -0.46
C VAL A 260 12.47 13.11 -0.77
N VAL A 261 13.59 13.72 -0.38
CA VAL A 261 13.85 15.15 -0.62
C VAL A 261 13.87 15.47 -2.12
N PHE A 262 14.46 14.57 -2.92
CA PHE A 262 14.55 14.74 -4.36
C PHE A 262 13.45 13.99 -5.14
N ALA A 263 12.31 13.67 -4.52
CA ALA A 263 11.23 12.87 -5.13
C ALA A 263 10.69 13.45 -6.45
N HIS A 264 10.74 14.77 -6.62
CA HIS A 264 10.31 15.47 -7.85
C HIS A 264 11.38 15.52 -8.95
N HIS A 265 12.56 14.94 -8.72
CA HIS A 265 13.69 14.94 -9.65
C HIS A 265 14.16 13.51 -9.97
N PRO A 266 13.52 12.81 -10.95
CA PRO A 266 13.82 11.43 -11.33
C PRO A 266 15.30 11.11 -11.51
N ALA A 267 16.03 11.95 -12.24
CA ALA A 267 17.45 11.72 -12.49
C ALA A 267 18.29 11.69 -11.19
N ILE A 268 17.95 12.54 -10.21
CA ILE A 268 18.69 12.63 -8.94
C ILE A 268 18.36 11.42 -8.06
N PHE A 269 17.08 11.15 -7.80
CA PHE A 269 16.73 10.06 -6.90
C PHE A 269 17.06 8.69 -7.50
N LEU A 270 17.00 8.51 -8.82
CA LEU A 270 17.47 7.28 -9.47
C LEU A 270 18.99 7.14 -9.37
N GLY A 271 19.74 8.24 -9.49
CA GLY A 271 21.18 8.23 -9.24
C GLY A 271 21.52 7.80 -7.81
N LEU A 272 20.79 8.35 -6.82
CA LEU A 272 20.91 7.94 -5.41
C LEU A 272 20.54 6.47 -5.21
N PHE A 273 19.46 6.00 -5.86
CA PHE A 273 19.01 4.62 -5.79
C PHE A 273 20.04 3.64 -6.39
N LEU A 274 20.59 3.95 -7.55
CA LEU A 274 21.63 3.13 -8.18
C LEU A 274 22.89 3.06 -7.31
N PHE A 275 23.28 4.18 -6.69
CA PHE A 275 24.39 4.19 -5.74
C PHE A 275 24.07 3.34 -4.50
N PHE A 276 22.84 3.45 -3.98
CA PHE A 276 22.36 2.64 -2.86
C PHE A 276 22.45 1.14 -3.16
N LEU A 277 22.05 0.68 -4.36
CA LEU A 277 22.21 -0.73 -4.75
C LEU A 277 23.67 -1.18 -4.72
N GLY A 278 24.61 -0.30 -5.09
CA GLY A 278 26.05 -0.53 -4.94
C GLY A 278 26.46 -0.72 -3.48
N VAL A 279 25.97 0.13 -2.58
CA VAL A 279 26.21 0.00 -1.12
C VAL A 279 25.61 -1.29 -0.56
N ALA A 280 24.36 -1.60 -0.90
CA ALA A 280 23.70 -2.83 -0.47
C ALA A 280 24.45 -4.08 -0.95
N THR A 281 24.98 -4.03 -2.17
CA THR A 281 25.82 -5.10 -2.75
C THR A 281 27.18 -5.22 -2.06
N ALA A 282 27.82 -4.09 -1.71
CA ALA A 282 29.10 -4.09 -1.02
C ALA A 282 29.01 -4.65 0.42
N TYR A 283 27.86 -4.47 1.08
CA TYR A 283 27.61 -4.90 2.46
C TYR A 283 26.54 -6.00 2.58
N GLN A 284 26.53 -6.98 1.66
CA GLN A 284 25.53 -8.05 1.59
C GLN A 284 25.30 -8.79 2.92
N GLN A 285 26.34 -8.96 3.76
CA GLN A 285 26.23 -9.63 5.06
C GLN A 285 25.27 -8.93 6.05
N HIS A 286 24.97 -7.65 5.82
CA HIS A 286 24.05 -6.84 6.63
C HIS A 286 22.72 -6.55 5.91
N GLN A 287 22.52 -7.15 4.73
CA GLN A 287 21.29 -7.04 3.94
C GLN A 287 20.54 -8.36 3.97
N ASP A 288 19.21 -8.26 3.91
CA ASP A 288 18.39 -9.37 3.46
C ASP A 288 18.17 -9.22 1.94
N ARG A 289 17.49 -10.18 1.31
CA ARG A 289 17.17 -10.07 -0.12
C ARG A 289 16.36 -8.80 -0.37
N LEU A 290 16.87 -7.93 -1.24
CA LEU A 290 16.15 -6.72 -1.65
C LEU A 290 14.85 -7.09 -2.37
N ILE A 291 13.78 -6.36 -2.06
CA ILE A 291 12.44 -6.55 -2.64
C ILE A 291 12.30 -5.91 -4.02
N LEU A 292 13.28 -6.17 -4.90
CA LEU A 292 13.34 -5.60 -6.25
C LEU A 292 12.16 -6.04 -7.12
N ARG A 293 11.71 -7.29 -6.97
CA ARG A 293 10.60 -7.84 -7.76
C ARG A 293 9.30 -7.16 -7.36
N GLU A 294 9.03 -7.09 -6.06
CA GLU A 294 7.82 -6.53 -5.48
C GLU A 294 7.72 -5.04 -5.79
N GLY A 295 8.81 -4.29 -5.58
CA GLY A 295 8.85 -2.87 -5.95
C GLY A 295 8.66 -2.64 -7.46
N LEU A 296 9.22 -3.52 -8.31
CA LEU A 296 9.07 -3.41 -9.76
C LEU A 296 7.62 -3.69 -10.20
N LEU A 297 6.96 -4.70 -9.62
CA LEU A 297 5.58 -5.02 -9.92
C LEU A 297 4.65 -3.85 -9.55
N VAL A 298 4.83 -3.24 -8.37
CA VAL A 298 4.06 -2.06 -7.96
C VAL A 298 4.33 -0.87 -8.88
N ALA A 299 5.58 -0.61 -9.25
CA ALA A 299 5.89 0.45 -10.20
C ALA A 299 5.31 0.19 -11.60
N PHE A 300 5.30 -1.07 -12.04
CA PHE A 300 4.69 -1.47 -13.31
C PHE A 300 3.17 -1.26 -13.31
N PHE A 301 2.50 -1.59 -12.20
CA PHE A 301 1.09 -1.29 -11.96
C PHE A 301 0.80 0.22 -12.10
N LEU A 302 1.54 1.05 -11.37
CA LEU A 302 1.36 2.50 -11.36
C LEU A 302 1.67 3.13 -12.72
N ALA A 303 2.73 2.68 -13.40
CA ALA A 303 3.06 3.12 -14.75
C ALA A 303 1.94 2.73 -15.74
N GLY A 304 1.39 1.52 -15.60
CA GLY A 304 0.23 1.06 -16.35
C GLY A 304 -1.00 1.93 -16.12
N LEU A 305 -1.29 2.30 -14.87
CA LEU A 305 -2.37 3.24 -14.54
C LEU A 305 -2.16 4.60 -15.20
N VAL A 306 -0.92 5.13 -15.17
CA VAL A 306 -0.61 6.42 -15.80
C VAL A 306 -0.89 6.39 -17.31
N VAL A 307 -0.53 5.31 -17.98
CA VAL A 307 -0.70 5.15 -19.43
C VAL A 307 -2.15 4.84 -19.79
N LEU A 308 -2.81 3.91 -19.10
CA LEU A 308 -4.17 3.49 -19.43
C LEU A 308 -5.22 4.51 -18.96
N GLY A 309 -5.03 5.06 -17.77
CA GLY A 309 -5.92 6.03 -17.16
C GLY A 309 -5.82 7.43 -17.79
N GLY A 310 -4.67 7.79 -18.37
CA GLY A 310 -4.46 9.11 -18.98
C GLY A 310 -5.44 9.50 -20.11
N LEU A 311 -6.19 8.54 -20.67
CA LEU A 311 -7.23 8.76 -21.68
C LEU A 311 -8.67 8.66 -21.14
N GLN A 312 -8.87 8.49 -19.83
CA GLN A 312 -10.19 8.24 -19.22
C GLN A 312 -10.93 9.52 -18.77
N GLN A 313 -10.26 10.68 -18.84
CA GLN A 313 -10.80 11.95 -18.34
C GLN A 313 -12.16 12.31 -18.96
N TRP A 314 -12.34 12.08 -20.27
CA TRP A 314 -13.49 12.57 -21.03
C TRP A 314 -14.86 12.05 -20.52
N TRP A 315 -14.92 10.79 -20.04
CA TRP A 315 -16.14 10.22 -19.46
C TRP A 315 -16.15 10.31 -17.94
N LEU A 316 -14.97 10.27 -17.30
CA LEU A 316 -14.87 10.26 -15.84
C LEU A 316 -15.20 11.64 -15.24
N GLN A 317 -14.77 12.72 -15.89
CA GLN A 317 -14.99 14.09 -15.45
C GLN A 317 -16.47 14.43 -15.23
N PRO A 318 -17.39 14.25 -16.21
CA PRO A 318 -18.80 14.56 -15.98
C PRO A 318 -19.45 13.68 -14.90
N VAL A 319 -19.01 12.44 -14.73
CA VAL A 319 -19.51 11.54 -13.68
C VAL A 319 -19.09 12.04 -12.30
N LEU A 320 -17.80 12.31 -12.09
CA LEU A 320 -17.28 12.74 -10.80
C LEU A 320 -17.75 14.14 -10.41
N MET A 321 -17.84 15.08 -11.37
CA MET A 321 -18.37 16.42 -11.10
C MET A 321 -19.87 16.42 -10.75
N GLY A 322 -20.60 15.36 -11.08
CA GLY A 322 -22.01 15.18 -10.69
C GLY A 322 -22.22 14.63 -9.28
N MET A 323 -21.15 14.22 -8.57
CA MET A 323 -21.23 13.63 -7.24
C MET A 323 -20.97 14.67 -6.14
N SER A 324 -21.63 14.52 -4.99
CA SER A 324 -21.29 15.28 -3.78
C SER A 324 -20.03 14.70 -3.10
N SER A 325 -19.35 15.52 -2.30
CA SER A 325 -18.18 15.09 -1.51
C SER A 325 -18.50 13.88 -0.62
N ASP A 326 -19.68 13.86 0.03
CA ASP A 326 -20.13 12.72 0.84
C ASP A 326 -20.31 11.43 0.02
N ALA A 327 -20.91 11.55 -1.18
CA ALA A 327 -21.10 10.42 -2.07
C ALA A 327 -19.76 9.86 -2.56
N VAL A 328 -18.77 10.74 -2.77
CA VAL A 328 -17.41 10.36 -3.17
C VAL A 328 -16.67 9.71 -2.03
N PHE A 329 -16.77 10.23 -0.80
CA PHE A 329 -16.15 9.62 0.37
C PHE A 329 -16.67 8.20 0.59
N LEU A 330 -18.00 8.03 0.62
CA LEU A 330 -18.61 6.72 0.82
C LEU A 330 -18.36 5.80 -0.38
N GLY A 331 -18.49 6.34 -1.59
CA GLY A 331 -18.23 5.62 -2.83
C GLY A 331 -16.80 5.10 -2.90
N ALA A 332 -15.81 5.94 -2.62
CA ALA A 332 -14.39 5.54 -2.58
C ALA A 332 -14.14 4.50 -1.48
N THR A 333 -14.69 4.69 -0.27
CA THR A 333 -14.55 3.72 0.83
C THR A 333 -15.06 2.32 0.44
N VAL A 334 -16.24 2.25 -0.17
CA VAL A 334 -16.85 0.99 -0.59
C VAL A 334 -16.11 0.41 -1.79
N MET A 335 -15.79 1.23 -2.79
CA MET A 335 -15.13 0.77 -4.01
C MET A 335 -13.74 0.23 -3.70
N THR A 336 -12.99 0.84 -2.78
CA THR A 336 -11.67 0.32 -2.37
C THR A 336 -11.75 -1.11 -1.83
N ALA A 337 -12.86 -1.54 -1.23
CA ALA A 337 -12.99 -2.94 -0.80
C ALA A 337 -12.87 -3.94 -1.97
N PHE A 338 -13.08 -3.47 -3.21
CA PHE A 338 -13.08 -4.27 -4.42
C PHE A 338 -11.95 -3.90 -5.39
N THR A 339 -11.48 -2.65 -5.38
CA THR A 339 -10.41 -2.16 -6.26
C THR A 339 -9.26 -1.57 -5.47
N ASP A 340 -8.07 -1.56 -6.07
CA ASP A 340 -6.90 -0.89 -5.51
C ASP A 340 -7.16 0.60 -5.24
N ASN A 341 -6.73 1.06 -4.07
CA ASN A 341 -6.95 2.42 -3.60
C ASN A 341 -6.20 3.49 -4.42
N ALA A 342 -5.02 3.17 -4.97
CA ALA A 342 -4.22 4.09 -5.77
C ALA A 342 -4.86 4.32 -7.14
N ALA A 343 -5.49 3.28 -7.71
CA ALA A 343 -6.26 3.42 -8.94
C ALA A 343 -7.40 4.43 -8.77
N LEU A 344 -8.17 4.37 -7.67
CA LEU A 344 -9.27 5.29 -7.41
C LEU A 344 -8.82 6.75 -7.28
N THR A 345 -7.78 7.02 -6.50
CA THR A 345 -7.30 8.39 -6.32
C THR A 345 -6.61 8.92 -7.57
N TYR A 346 -5.89 8.07 -8.31
CA TYR A 346 -5.34 8.42 -9.61
C TYR A 346 -6.42 8.82 -10.60
N LEU A 347 -7.49 8.05 -10.72
CA LEU A 347 -8.61 8.40 -11.61
C LEU A 347 -9.22 9.75 -11.23
N GLY A 348 -9.49 9.99 -9.95
CA GLY A 348 -10.01 11.29 -9.53
C GLY A 348 -9.00 12.42 -9.73
N SER A 349 -7.70 12.15 -9.64
CA SER A 349 -6.65 13.12 -9.99
C SER A 349 -6.83 13.65 -11.41
N LEU A 350 -7.32 12.86 -12.37
CA LEU A 350 -7.47 13.24 -13.77
C LEU A 350 -8.49 14.37 -13.96
N VAL A 351 -9.44 14.53 -13.04
CA VAL A 351 -10.48 15.54 -13.14
C VAL A 351 -9.96 16.92 -12.74
N GLU A 352 -10.22 17.88 -13.62
CA GLU A 352 -9.84 19.28 -13.40
C GLU A 352 -10.87 20.02 -12.54
N ALA A 353 -10.41 21.07 -11.85
CA ALA A 353 -11.26 21.97 -11.07
C ALA A 353 -12.12 21.32 -9.96
N LEU A 354 -11.67 20.20 -9.38
CA LEU A 354 -12.28 19.64 -8.18
C LEU A 354 -12.14 20.59 -6.98
N SER A 355 -13.19 20.67 -6.16
CA SER A 355 -13.14 21.37 -4.87
C SER A 355 -12.18 20.66 -3.90
N ASP A 356 -11.62 21.40 -2.95
CA ASP A 356 -10.71 20.81 -1.96
C ASP A 356 -11.41 19.79 -1.05
N GLU A 357 -12.70 19.99 -0.79
CA GLU A 357 -13.55 19.04 -0.08
C GLU A 357 -13.70 17.73 -0.85
N PHE A 358 -13.87 17.79 -2.18
CA PHE A 358 -13.93 16.60 -3.03
C PHE A 358 -12.59 15.85 -3.02
N LYS A 359 -11.47 16.57 -3.18
CA LYS A 359 -10.12 15.98 -3.14
C LYS A 359 -9.88 15.27 -1.80
N TYR A 360 -10.25 15.93 -0.70
CA TYR A 360 -10.18 15.37 0.63
C TYR A 360 -11.03 14.10 0.75
N ALA A 361 -12.31 14.18 0.38
CA ALA A 361 -13.26 13.08 0.45
C ALA A 361 -12.80 11.85 -0.34
N LEU A 362 -12.28 12.04 -1.55
CA LEU A 362 -11.77 10.97 -2.39
C LEU A 362 -10.61 10.23 -1.73
N VAL A 363 -9.60 10.95 -1.25
CA VAL A 363 -8.42 10.33 -0.65
C VAL A 363 -8.75 9.71 0.71
N ALA A 364 -9.51 10.43 1.54
CA ALA A 364 -9.94 9.95 2.85
C ALA A 364 -10.78 8.66 2.71
N GLY A 365 -11.71 8.63 1.75
CA GLY A 365 -12.49 7.42 1.46
C GLY A 365 -11.62 6.28 0.95
N ALA A 366 -10.71 6.56 0.01
CA ALA A 366 -9.81 5.55 -0.55
C ALA A 366 -8.94 4.87 0.51
N VAL A 367 -8.33 5.64 1.42
CA VAL A 367 -7.48 5.08 2.51
C VAL A 367 -8.31 4.37 3.58
N THR A 368 -9.54 4.83 3.83
CA THR A 368 -10.44 4.23 4.84
C THR A 368 -10.92 2.85 4.43
N GLY A 369 -11.23 2.67 3.14
CA GLY A 369 -11.65 1.38 2.59
C GLY A 369 -10.52 0.36 2.40
N GLY A 370 -9.26 0.79 2.40
CA GLY A 370 -8.10 -0.03 2.04
C GLY A 370 -7.83 -1.21 2.98
N GLY A 371 -8.44 -1.27 4.16
CA GLY A 371 -8.34 -2.41 5.07
C GLY A 371 -9.49 -3.42 5.01
N LEU A 372 -10.54 -3.18 4.22
CA LEU A 372 -11.77 -3.98 4.24
C LEU A 372 -11.61 -5.39 3.68
N THR A 373 -10.70 -5.58 2.72
CA THR A 373 -10.46 -6.88 2.06
C THR A 373 -8.98 -7.08 1.75
N ILE A 374 -8.62 -8.30 1.32
CA ILE A 374 -7.25 -8.66 0.95
C ILE A 374 -6.78 -7.91 -0.30
N ILE A 375 -7.69 -7.59 -1.23
CA ILE A 375 -7.36 -6.96 -2.52
C ILE A 375 -7.45 -5.43 -2.47
N ALA A 376 -7.92 -4.86 -1.37
CA ALA A 376 -8.21 -3.44 -1.23
C ALA A 376 -6.96 -2.55 -1.21
N ASN A 377 -5.82 -3.12 -0.84
CA ASN A 377 -4.54 -2.41 -0.78
C ASN A 377 -3.38 -3.40 -0.97
N ALA A 378 -2.37 -3.04 -1.74
CA ALA A 378 -1.20 -3.86 -2.08
C ALA A 378 -0.43 -4.48 -0.88
N PRO A 379 -0.34 -3.85 0.30
CA PRO A 379 0.26 -4.48 1.49
C PRO A 379 -0.54 -5.67 2.03
N ASN A 380 -1.87 -5.69 1.87
CA ASN A 380 -2.74 -6.64 2.55
C ASN A 380 -2.42 -8.12 2.22
N PRO A 381 -2.18 -8.51 0.95
CA PRO A 381 -1.74 -9.87 0.62
C PRO A 381 -0.45 -10.26 1.31
N ALA A 382 0.52 -9.35 1.47
CA ALA A 382 1.79 -9.62 2.15
C ALA A 382 1.58 -9.96 3.64
N GLY A 383 0.79 -9.14 4.34
CA GLY A 383 0.44 -9.40 5.74
C GLY A 383 -0.32 -10.72 5.92
N VAL A 384 -1.28 -10.99 5.04
CA VAL A 384 -2.04 -12.24 5.02
C VAL A 384 -1.15 -13.44 4.74
N ALA A 385 -0.22 -13.36 3.79
CA ALA A 385 0.66 -14.46 3.44
C ALA A 385 1.55 -14.91 4.61
N ILE A 386 1.94 -13.97 5.48
CA ILE A 386 2.74 -14.23 6.68
C ILE A 386 1.87 -14.84 7.79
N LEU A 387 0.66 -14.30 8.00
CA LEU A 387 -0.19 -14.70 9.12
C LEU A 387 -1.05 -15.95 8.84
N LYS A 388 -1.34 -16.27 7.57
CA LYS A 388 -2.27 -17.36 7.19
C LYS A 388 -1.83 -18.72 7.71
N GLY A 389 -0.53 -19.00 7.79
CA GLY A 389 -0.01 -20.28 8.30
C GLY A 389 -0.41 -20.58 9.75
N HIS A 390 -0.83 -19.56 10.50
CA HIS A 390 -1.29 -19.67 11.87
C HIS A 390 -2.82 -19.65 12.00
N LEU A 391 -3.56 -19.55 10.90
CA LEU A 391 -5.03 -19.63 10.88
C LEU A 391 -5.49 -21.07 10.64
N ASP A 392 -6.74 -21.33 10.99
CA ASP A 392 -7.40 -22.61 10.71
C ASP A 392 -7.40 -22.84 9.18
N ASP A 393 -7.09 -24.06 8.75
CA ASP A 393 -6.93 -24.47 7.33
C ASP A 393 -5.85 -23.71 6.53
N GLN A 394 -4.96 -22.97 7.21
CA GLN A 394 -3.93 -22.12 6.59
C GLN A 394 -4.49 -21.10 5.58
N ALA A 395 -5.75 -20.72 5.77
CA ALA A 395 -6.49 -19.86 4.86
C ALA A 395 -7.23 -18.75 5.63
N VAL A 396 -7.41 -17.60 4.98
CA VAL A 396 -8.22 -16.50 5.50
C VAL A 396 -9.62 -16.61 4.93
N ASN A 397 -10.63 -16.74 5.79
CA ASN A 397 -12.02 -16.61 5.37
C ASN A 397 -12.33 -15.14 5.03
N PRO A 398 -12.72 -14.81 3.78
CA PRO A 398 -12.93 -13.42 3.38
C PRO A 398 -14.05 -12.72 4.14
N LEU A 399 -15.13 -13.43 4.49
CA LEU A 399 -16.25 -12.87 5.22
C LEU A 399 -15.87 -12.56 6.67
N SER A 400 -15.16 -13.49 7.33
CA SER A 400 -14.66 -13.26 8.69
C SER A 400 -13.69 -12.08 8.76
N LEU A 401 -12.82 -11.94 7.75
CA LEU A 401 -11.93 -10.78 7.65
C LEU A 401 -12.72 -9.48 7.47
N PHE A 402 -13.67 -9.45 6.52
CA PHE A 402 -14.50 -8.28 6.28
C PHE A 402 -15.25 -7.84 7.53
N VAL A 403 -15.89 -8.78 8.24
CA VAL A 403 -16.60 -8.51 9.50
C VAL A 403 -15.64 -7.99 10.58
N ALA A 404 -14.41 -8.50 10.64
CA ALA A 404 -13.40 -8.04 11.60
C ALA A 404 -12.81 -6.66 11.25
N ALA A 405 -12.68 -6.33 9.97
CA ALA A 405 -12.18 -5.04 9.49
C ALA A 405 -13.25 -3.93 9.53
N PHE A 406 -14.54 -4.29 9.51
CA PHE A 406 -15.62 -3.31 9.45
C PHE A 406 -15.65 -2.34 10.65
N PRO A 407 -15.59 -2.78 11.93
CA PRO A 407 -15.54 -1.86 13.07
C PRO A 407 -14.36 -0.87 13.04
N PRO A 408 -13.09 -1.28 12.82
CA PRO A 408 -12.00 -0.31 12.73
C PRO A 408 -12.11 0.63 11.51
N THR A 409 -12.73 0.18 10.41
CA THR A 409 -13.07 1.06 9.29
C THR A 409 -14.09 2.13 9.70
N LEU A 410 -15.11 1.79 10.49
CA LEU A 410 -16.06 2.80 11.00
C LEU A 410 -15.39 3.84 11.90
N VAL A 411 -14.40 3.44 12.71
CA VAL A 411 -13.60 4.38 13.50
C VAL A 411 -12.80 5.31 12.59
N ALA A 412 -12.19 4.79 11.52
CA ALA A 412 -11.50 5.61 10.53
C ALA A 412 -12.45 6.56 9.79
N MET A 413 -13.64 6.07 9.38
CA MET A 413 -14.67 6.91 8.77
C MET A 413 -15.08 8.06 9.69
N ALA A 414 -15.34 7.76 10.97
CA ALA A 414 -15.68 8.77 11.96
C ALA A 414 -14.54 9.79 12.15
N ALA A 415 -13.29 9.33 12.21
CA ALA A 415 -12.14 10.22 12.36
C ALA A 415 -11.95 11.16 11.15
N PHE A 416 -12.18 10.71 9.92
CA PHE A 416 -12.04 11.58 8.75
C PHE A 416 -13.25 12.48 8.48
N THR A 417 -14.42 12.19 9.04
CA THR A 417 -15.64 12.97 8.81
C THR A 417 -16.01 13.92 9.96
N LEU A 418 -15.65 13.58 11.21
CA LEU A 418 -16.05 14.35 12.40
C LEU A 418 -14.95 15.24 12.98
N LEU A 419 -13.69 14.88 12.75
CA LEU A 419 -12.51 15.65 13.10
C LEU A 419 -12.04 16.41 11.86
#